data_AF-A0ABD2VEQ7-F1
#
_entry.id   AF-A0ABD2VEQ7-F1
#
_cell.length_a   1.000
_cell.length_b   1.000
_cell.length_c   1.000
_cell.angle_alpha   90.00
_cell.angle_beta   90.00
_cell.angle_gamma   90.00
#
_symmetry.space_group_name_H-M   'P 1'
#
loop_
_entity.id
_entity.type
_entity.pdbx_description
1 polymer ?
#
loop_
_entity_poly.entity_id
_entity_poly.type
_entity_poly.pdbx_seq_one_letter_code
_entity_poly.pdbx_strand_id
1 'polypeptide(L)'
;YDAHLLDPLASLQFTTGTYYMLASSIKQLAKDLCGGRCVFFLEGGYNLSSLSNSVAESFRAFLGDRSLASELDDPSYLHEEPLKKVKQIIEKVKHIHSF
;
A
#
# COMPACT_ATOMS: atom_id res chain seq x y z
N TYR A 1 2.08 2.15 8.29
CA TYR A 1 1.04 1.12 8.07
C TYR A 1 -0.36 1.69 8.12
N ASP A 2 -0.49 2.92 8.60
CA ASP A 2 -1.64 3.82 8.44
C ASP A 2 -2.16 3.99 7.01
N ALA A 3 -1.37 3.75 5.96
CA ALA A 3 -1.89 3.72 4.58
C ALA A 3 -2.86 2.55 4.30
N HIS A 4 -3.03 1.60 5.25
CA HIS A 4 -3.94 0.48 5.08
C HIS A 4 -5.38 0.97 4.96
N LEU A 5 -6.17 0.36 4.08
CA LEU A 5 -7.57 0.74 3.79
C LEU A 5 -8.52 0.69 5.01
N LEU A 6 -8.10 0.04 6.10
CA LEU A 6 -8.88 -0.12 7.33
C LEU A 6 -8.39 0.82 8.44
N ASP A 7 -7.32 1.58 8.18
CA ASP A 7 -6.82 2.54 9.14
C ASP A 7 -7.74 3.76 9.21
N PRO A 8 -8.13 4.22 10.41
CA PRO A 8 -9.07 5.32 10.55
C PRO A 8 -8.45 6.71 10.27
N LEU A 9 -7.12 6.83 10.25
CA LEU A 9 -6.44 8.14 10.16
C LEU A 9 -5.99 8.52 8.76
N ALA A 10 -5.92 7.57 7.82
CA ALA A 10 -5.59 7.84 6.43
C ALA A 10 -6.74 7.47 5.48
N SER A 11 -6.63 7.90 4.23
CA SER A 11 -7.61 7.57 3.17
C SER A 11 -6.91 6.97 1.94
N LEU A 12 -5.93 6.10 2.19
CA LEU A 12 -5.28 5.30 1.17
C LEU A 12 -5.88 3.89 1.13
N GLN A 13 -5.64 3.18 0.04
CA GLN A 13 -6.24 1.87 -0.21
C GLN A 13 -5.21 0.74 -0.20
N PHE A 14 -4.18 0.83 0.64
CA PHE A 14 -3.20 -0.26 0.72
C PHE A 14 -3.84 -1.45 1.43
N THR A 15 -3.54 -2.63 0.93
CA THR A 15 -3.93 -3.89 1.55
C THR A 15 -2.73 -4.51 2.26
N THR A 16 -2.96 -5.58 3.02
CA THR A 16 -1.87 -6.37 3.64
C THR A 16 -0.89 -6.86 2.56
N GLY A 17 -1.40 -7.31 1.41
CA GLY A 17 -0.60 -7.71 0.26
C GLY A 17 0.22 -6.57 -0.36
N THR A 18 -0.24 -5.33 -0.26
CA THR A 18 0.55 -4.17 -0.72
C THR A 18 1.83 -4.04 0.10
N TYR A 19 1.76 -4.25 1.42
CA TYR A 19 2.95 -4.23 2.29
C TYR A 19 3.92 -5.38 1.99
N TYR A 20 3.42 -6.59 1.71
CA TYR A 20 4.27 -7.69 1.23
C TYR A 20 5.04 -7.32 -0.05
N MET A 21 4.37 -6.72 -1.04
CA MET A 21 4.96 -6.34 -2.31
C MET A 21 6.01 -5.23 -2.15
N LEU A 22 5.72 -4.22 -1.31
CA LEU A 22 6.66 -3.14 -0.98
C LEU A 22 7.89 -3.68 -0.26
N ALA A 23 7.70 -4.51 0.77
CA ALA A 23 8.79 -5.15 1.50
C ALA A 23 9.65 -6.04 0.58
N SER A 24 9.03 -6.80 -0.33
CA SER A 24 9.74 -7.60 -1.33
C SER A 24 10.61 -6.73 -2.25
N SER A 25 10.07 -5.60 -2.69
CA SER A 25 10.77 -4.64 -3.55
C SER A 25 11.95 -3.99 -2.82
N ILE A 26 11.74 -3.55 -1.57
CA ILE A 26 12.81 -2.96 -0.74
C ILE A 26 13.90 -3.99 -0.45
N LYS A 27 13.55 -5.25 -0.15
CA LYS A 27 14.53 -6.33 0.03
C LYS A 27 15.41 -6.50 -1.20
N GLN A 28 14.81 -6.47 -2.40
CA GLN A 28 15.56 -6.61 -3.64
C GLN A 28 16.47 -5.40 -3.87
N LEU A 29 15.95 -4.18 -3.71
CA LEU A 29 16.77 -2.96 -3.80
C LEU A 29 17.91 -2.96 -2.78
N ALA A 30 17.68 -3.44 -1.56
CA ALA A 30 18.72 -3.54 -0.54
C ALA A 30 19.84 -4.51 -0.97
N LYS A 31 19.50 -5.64 -1.59
CA LYS A 31 20.49 -6.56 -2.16
C LYS A 31 21.32 -5.86 -3.24
N ASP A 32 20.66 -5.16 -4.16
CA ASP A 32 21.29 -4.58 -5.35
C ASP A 32 22.16 -3.36 -5.02
N LEU A 33 21.74 -2.54 -4.03
CA LEU A 33 22.34 -1.23 -3.77
C LEU A 33 23.21 -1.17 -2.51
N CYS A 34 22.94 -2.02 -1.52
CA CYS A 34 23.63 -1.97 -0.23
C CYS A 34 23.98 -3.35 0.34
N GLY A 35 24.14 -4.36 -0.50
CA GLY A 35 24.59 -5.70 -0.08
C GLY A 35 23.64 -6.38 0.90
N GLY A 36 22.35 -6.10 0.79
CA GLY A 36 21.28 -6.68 1.60
C GLY A 36 21.05 -6.01 2.96
N ARG A 37 21.75 -4.92 3.28
CA ARG A 37 21.60 -4.22 4.57
C ARG A 37 20.34 -3.37 4.58
N CYS A 38 19.35 -3.75 5.38
CA CYS A 38 18.12 -2.98 5.56
C CYS A 38 17.66 -3.05 7.02
N VAL A 39 17.17 -1.93 7.56
CA VAL A 39 16.60 -1.84 8.92
C VAL A 39 15.23 -1.20 8.80
N PHE A 40 14.23 -1.79 9.46
CA PHE A 40 12.86 -1.29 9.49
C PHE A 40 12.50 -0.84 10.90
N PHE A 41 11.84 0.31 10.99
CA PHE A 41 11.25 0.83 12.21
C PHE A 41 9.72 0.84 12.04
N LEU A 42 9.01 0.38 13.07
CA LEU A 42 7.56 0.48 13.09
C LEU A 42 7.17 1.90 13.51
N GLU A 43 6.46 2.58 12.62
CA GLU A 43 5.91 3.92 12.84
C GLU A 43 4.38 3.83 13.09
N GLY A 44 3.57 4.57 12.32
CA GLY A 44 2.13 4.61 12.43
C GLY A 44 1.38 3.37 11.93
N GLY A 45 0.13 3.27 12.35
CA GLY A 45 -0.79 2.16 12.13
C GLY A 45 -1.73 2.07 13.33
N TYR A 46 -2.99 2.42 13.13
CA TYR A 46 -3.95 2.71 14.19
C TYR A 46 -5.14 1.74 14.17
N ASN A 47 -5.28 0.95 13.11
CA ASN A 47 -6.06 -0.29 13.14
C ASN A 47 -5.13 -1.46 13.54
N LEU A 48 -5.26 -1.94 14.79
CA LEU A 48 -4.36 -2.96 15.34
C LEU A 48 -4.39 -4.29 14.57
N SER A 49 -5.56 -4.68 14.06
CA SER A 49 -5.73 -5.92 13.31
C SER A 49 -4.97 -5.84 11.99
N SER A 50 -5.25 -4.83 11.16
CA SER A 50 -4.57 -4.66 9.88
C SER A 50 -3.09 -4.35 10.03
N LEU A 51 -2.71 -3.60 11.09
CA LEU A 51 -1.30 -3.35 11.42
C LEU A 51 -0.55 -4.66 11.66
N SER A 52 -1.07 -5.52 12.55
CA SER A 52 -0.40 -6.78 12.89
C SER A 52 -0.22 -7.70 11.67
N ASN A 53 -1.26 -7.82 10.84
CA ASN A 53 -1.22 -8.57 9.59
C ASN A 53 -0.21 -7.97 8.60
N SER A 54 -0.19 -6.65 8.44
CA SER A 54 0.69 -5.97 7.48
C SER A 54 2.16 -6.03 7.87
N VAL A 55 2.45 -5.95 9.18
CA VAL A 55 3.80 -6.17 9.71
C VAL A 55 4.22 -7.62 9.44
N ALA A 56 3.35 -8.60 9.73
CA ALA A 56 3.64 -10.00 9.46
C ALA A 56 3.93 -10.26 7.97
N GLU A 57 3.14 -9.70 7.06
CA GLU A 57 3.37 -9.79 5.62
C GLU A 57 4.70 -9.15 5.18
N SER A 58 5.10 -8.04 5.81
CA SER A 58 6.41 -7.43 5.55
C SER A 58 7.55 -8.36 5.95
N PHE A 59 7.45 -9.02 7.10
CA PHE A 59 8.43 -10.03 7.54
C PHE A 59 8.45 -11.26 6.64
N ARG A 60 7.30 -11.75 6.19
CA ARG A 60 7.23 -12.85 5.22
C ARG A 60 8.02 -12.54 3.95
N ALA A 61 7.87 -11.33 3.41
CA ALA A 61 8.67 -10.88 2.27
C ALA A 61 10.19 -10.91 2.57
N PHE A 62 10.62 -10.43 3.74
CA PHE A 62 12.04 -10.47 4.15
C PHE A 62 12.58 -11.88 4.35
N LEU A 63 11.77 -12.79 4.89
CA LEU A 63 12.13 -14.19 5.07
C LEU A 63 12.07 -14.98 3.74
N GLY A 64 11.33 -14.47 2.74
CA GLY A 64 11.08 -15.18 1.48
C GLY A 64 9.93 -16.17 1.56
N ASP A 65 9.06 -16.02 2.55
CA ASP A 65 7.86 -16.84 2.73
C ASP A 65 6.75 -16.39 1.79
N ARG A 66 5.81 -17.29 1.49
CA ARG A 66 4.60 -16.97 0.73
C ARG A 66 3.72 -16.00 1.50
N SER A 67 3.20 -14.99 0.81
CA SER A 67 2.18 -14.05 1.30
C SER A 67 0.86 -14.76 1.65
N LEU A 68 0.24 -14.38 2.77
CA LEU A 68 -1.11 -14.79 3.16
C LEU A 68 -2.17 -13.71 2.86
N ALA A 69 -1.82 -12.67 2.11
CA ALA A 69 -2.71 -11.56 1.81
C ALA A 69 -4.05 -12.00 1.19
N SER A 70 -4.08 -13.06 0.38
CA SER A 70 -5.32 -13.59 -0.21
C SER A 70 -6.34 -14.11 0.82
N GLU A 71 -5.89 -14.43 2.03
CA GLU A 71 -6.73 -14.91 3.13
C GLU A 71 -7.09 -13.77 4.10
N LEU A 72 -6.29 -12.70 4.11
CA LEU A 72 -6.39 -11.59 5.07
C LEU A 72 -7.10 -10.35 4.49
N ASP A 73 -6.92 -10.11 3.20
CA ASP A 73 -7.48 -8.95 2.51
C ASP A 73 -8.91 -9.25 2.04
N ASP A 74 -9.81 -8.29 2.26
CA ASP A 74 -11.16 -8.30 1.71
C ASP A 74 -11.28 -7.22 0.62
N PRO A 75 -11.35 -7.59 -0.67
CA PRO A 75 -11.45 -6.65 -1.78
C PRO A 75 -12.73 -5.80 -1.77
N SER A 76 -13.76 -6.18 -1.02
CA SER A 76 -15.04 -5.45 -0.99
C SER A 76 -14.93 -4.05 -0.39
N TYR A 77 -13.90 -3.80 0.41
CA TYR A 77 -13.59 -2.48 0.96
C TYR A 77 -12.84 -1.56 -0.02
N LEU A 78 -12.39 -2.08 -1.17
CA LEU A 78 -11.73 -1.27 -2.18
C LEU A 78 -12.76 -0.49 -3.00
N HIS A 79 -12.46 0.77 -3.24
CA HIS A 79 -13.22 1.68 -4.07
C HIS A 79 -12.47 1.95 -5.37
N GLU A 80 -13.20 2.02 -6.49
CA GLU A 80 -12.62 2.43 -7.76
C GLU A 80 -12.10 3.86 -7.69
N GLU A 81 -10.90 4.07 -8.24
CA GLU A 81 -10.35 5.41 -8.40
C GLU A 81 -11.27 6.22 -9.35
N PRO A 82 -11.68 7.45 -9.00
CA PRO A 82 -12.64 8.23 -9.78
C PRO A 82 -12.03 8.87 -11.04
N LEU A 83 -11.09 8.19 -11.71
CA LEU A 83 -10.32 8.67 -12.87
C LEU A 83 -11.22 9.22 -13.97
N LYS A 84 -12.34 8.55 -14.26
CA LYS A 84 -13.28 9.01 -15.29
C LYS A 84 -13.86 10.38 -14.94
N LYS A 85 -14.30 10.56 -13.69
CA LYS A 85 -14.85 11.82 -13.19
C LYS A 85 -13.78 12.92 -13.18
N VAL A 86 -12.56 12.58 -12.73
CA VAL A 86 -11.41 13.50 -12.72
C VAL A 86 -11.08 13.98 -14.14
N LYS A 87 -10.98 13.05 -15.10
CA LYS A 87 -10.73 13.39 -16.52
C LYS A 87 -11.82 14.29 -17.09
N GLN A 88 -13.09 14.01 -16.83
CA GLN A 88 -14.21 14.86 -17.27
C GLN A 88 -14.12 16.28 -16.69
N ILE A 89 -13.76 16.41 -15.42
CA ILE A 89 -13.59 17.71 -14.76
C ILE A 89 -12.40 18.47 -15.38
N ILE A 90 -11.27 17.79 -15.61
CA ILE A 90 -10.09 18.40 -16.23
C ILE A 90 -10.43 18.94 -17.63
N GLU A 91 -11.12 18.15 -18.47
CA GLU A 91 -11.52 18.62 -19.81
C GLU A 91 -12.48 19.82 -19.74
N LYS A 92 -13.41 19.82 -18.79
CA LYS A 92 -14.29 20.97 -18.57
C LYS A 92 -13.53 22.23 -18.15
N VAL A 93 -12.55 22.10 -17.24
CA VAL A 93 -11.70 23.22 -16.80
C VAL A 93 -10.87 23.76 -17.97
N LYS A 94 -10.26 22.88 -18.78
CA LYS A 94 -9.54 23.31 -19.99
C LYS A 94 -10.44 24.10 -20.94
N HIS A 95 -11.67 23.65 -21.17
CA HIS A 95 -12.59 24.35 -22.06
C HIS A 95 -12.98 25.76 -21.56
N ILE A 96 -13.06 25.96 -20.24
CA ILE A 96 -13.35 27.28 -19.65
C ILE A 96 -12.17 28.24 -19.76
N HIS A 97 -10.93 27.72 -19.68
CA HIS A 97 -9.72 28.53 -19.57
C HIS A 97 -8.89 28.63 -20.86
N SER A 98 -9.20 27.84 -21.89
CA SER A 98 -8.64 27.99 -23.23
C SER A 98 -9.53 28.95 -24.03
N PHE A 99 -9.05 30.18 -24.22
CA PHE A 99 -9.54 31.10 -25.26
C PHE A 99 -9.14 30.60 -26.66
#